data_AF-A0A4Y7J436-F1
#
_entry.id   AF-A0A4Y7J436-F1
#
_cell.length_a   1.000
_cell.length_b   1.000
_cell.length_c   1.000
_cell.angle_alpha   90.00
_cell.angle_beta   90.00
_cell.angle_gamma   90.00
#
_symmetry.space_group_name_H-M   'P 1'
#
loop_
_entity.id
_entity.type
_entity.pdbx_description
1 polymer ?
#
loop_
_entity_poly.entity_id
_entity_poly.type
_entity_poly.pdbx_seq_one_letter_code
_entity_poly.pdbx_strand_id
1 'polypeptide(L)'
;VLYFSVSHTSLVEEPLDPFTEKHLQGIQRSQLSTDRAKKFVEMASGWGITGNKGRCYDFWTDFSECMSSCRQPEDCVLLREDYLECLHHAKEFQRRNRVYKEEQRQIRAAVRKAKEGEEGGANKHH
;
A
#
# COMPACT_ATOMS: atom_id res chain seq x y z
N VAL A 1 24.61 46.74 16.19
CA VAL A 1 25.03 45.82 17.28
C VAL A 1 23.84 45.78 18.23
N LEU A 2 22.97 44.77 18.26
CA LEU A 2 23.22 43.34 18.39
C LEU A 2 22.27 42.52 17.50
N TYR A 3 22.82 41.42 17.00
CA TYR A 3 22.17 40.36 16.26
C TYR A 3 21.06 39.71 17.10
N PHE A 4 19.82 39.76 16.63
CA PHE A 4 18.80 38.78 17.03
C PHE A 4 18.63 37.79 15.87
N SER A 5 19.62 36.91 15.79
CA SER A 5 19.55 35.65 15.05
C SER A 5 18.60 34.74 15.81
N VAL A 6 17.31 34.77 15.51
CA VAL A 6 16.40 33.70 15.92
C VAL A 6 15.92 33.02 14.66
N SER A 7 16.74 32.02 14.32
CA SER A 7 16.29 30.67 14.02
C SER A 7 15.23 30.59 12.93
N HIS A 8 15.74 30.61 11.70
CA HIS A 8 15.45 29.61 10.69
C HIS A 8 14.34 28.66 11.14
N THR A 9 13.09 29.00 10.80
CA THR A 9 11.99 28.05 10.75
C THR A 9 12.43 27.03 9.71
N SER A 10 13.15 26.01 10.19
CA SER A 10 13.47 24.81 9.44
C SER A 10 12.13 24.15 9.16
N LEU A 11 11.47 24.61 8.09
CA LEU A 11 10.66 23.79 7.21
C LEU A 11 11.57 22.64 6.83
N VAL A 12 11.63 21.64 7.73
CA VAL A 12 12.23 20.35 7.43
C VAL A 12 11.37 19.80 6.31
N GLU A 13 11.87 19.99 5.09
CA GLU A 13 11.51 19.23 3.91
C GLU A 13 11.18 17.80 4.37
N GLU A 14 9.92 17.44 4.25
CA GLU A 14 9.52 16.05 4.36
C GLU A 14 10.36 15.27 3.35
N PRO A 15 11.08 14.21 3.75
CA PRO A 15 11.45 13.19 2.79
C PRO A 15 10.14 12.52 2.38
N LEU A 16 9.54 13.00 1.30
CA LEU A 16 8.44 12.33 0.62
C LEU A 16 8.91 10.93 0.26
N ASP A 17 8.15 9.92 0.70
CA ASP A 17 8.44 8.53 0.38
C ASP A 17 8.58 8.36 -1.15
N PRO A 18 9.58 7.59 -1.66
CA PRO A 18 9.72 7.31 -3.11
C PRO A 18 8.49 6.63 -3.74
N PHE A 19 7.54 6.16 -2.93
CA PHE A 19 6.30 5.53 -3.36
C PHE A 19 5.14 6.52 -3.56
N THR A 20 5.14 7.66 -2.84
CA THR A 20 4.05 8.65 -2.93
C THR A 20 4.16 9.58 -4.13
N GLU A 21 5.35 9.86 -4.65
CA GLU A 21 5.53 10.72 -5.83
C GLU A 21 4.93 10.09 -7.10
N LYS A 22 5.08 8.76 -7.26
CA LYS A 22 4.47 8.01 -8.38
C LYS A 22 2.95 7.86 -8.24
N HIS A 23 2.39 8.03 -7.04
CA HIS A 23 0.94 7.96 -6.83
C HIS A 23 0.26 9.33 -6.99
N LEU A 24 0.90 10.42 -6.60
CA LEU A 24 0.35 11.78 -6.69
C LEU A 24 0.38 12.37 -8.11
N GLN A 25 1.40 12.06 -8.93
CA GLN A 25 1.38 12.43 -10.36
C GLN A 25 0.35 11.63 -11.18
N GLY A 26 -0.24 10.57 -10.60
CA GLY A 26 -1.33 9.81 -11.22
C GLY A 26 -2.74 10.36 -10.94
N ILE A 27 -2.90 11.35 -10.05
CA ILE A 27 -4.22 11.83 -9.59
C ILE A 27 -4.70 13.07 -10.37
N GLN A 28 -3.85 13.74 -11.15
CA GLN A 28 -4.25 14.82 -12.07
C GLN A 28 -4.82 14.33 -13.42
N ARG A 29 -5.57 13.22 -13.42
CA ARG A 29 -6.42 12.85 -14.56
C ARG A 29 -7.87 12.68 -14.13
N SER A 30 -8.33 13.67 -13.37
CA SER A 30 -9.73 13.85 -12.98
C SER A 30 -10.59 14.34 -14.16
N GLN A 31 -10.70 13.55 -15.23
CA GLN A 31 -11.83 13.62 -16.18
C GLN A 31 -11.94 12.27 -16.91
N LEU A 32 -12.72 11.33 -16.38
CA LEU A 32 -13.88 10.73 -17.06
C LEU A 32 -14.42 9.52 -16.28
N SER A 33 -15.75 9.50 -16.24
CA SER A 33 -16.62 8.34 -16.19
C SER A 33 -16.88 7.62 -14.85
N THR A 34 -18.15 7.72 -14.47
CA THR A 34 -18.94 6.78 -13.68
C THR A 34 -19.01 5.35 -14.25
N ASP A 35 -18.07 4.95 -15.13
CA ASP A 35 -18.04 3.62 -15.77
C ASP A 35 -17.12 2.61 -15.04
N ARG A 36 -16.40 3.02 -13.99
CA ARG A 36 -15.51 2.12 -13.22
C ARG A 36 -16.25 1.06 -12.38
N ALA A 37 -17.59 1.10 -12.32
CA ALA A 37 -18.36 0.02 -11.70
C ALA A 37 -18.64 -1.16 -12.65
N LYS A 38 -18.43 -1.02 -13.98
CA LYS A 38 -18.74 -2.07 -14.97
C LYS A 38 -17.54 -2.81 -15.53
N LYS A 39 -16.31 -2.38 -15.26
CA LYS A 39 -15.08 -3.01 -15.79
C LYS A 39 -14.42 -4.01 -14.83
N PHE A 40 -15.13 -4.46 -13.80
CA PHE A 40 -14.56 -5.34 -12.76
C PHE A 40 -14.87 -6.84 -12.96
N VAL A 41 -15.53 -7.24 -14.05
CA VAL A 41 -15.81 -8.66 -14.32
C VAL A 41 -15.36 -9.05 -15.73
N GLU A 42 -14.14 -8.68 -16.10
CA GLU A 42 -13.40 -9.47 -17.08
C GLU A 42 -12.67 -10.53 -16.26
N MET A 43 -13.25 -11.72 -16.16
CA MET A 43 -12.54 -12.85 -15.57
C MET A 43 -11.32 -13.12 -16.44
N ALA A 44 -10.16 -12.65 -15.98
CA ALA A 44 -8.88 -13.05 -16.56
C ALA A 44 -8.85 -14.58 -16.47
N SER A 45 -8.98 -15.25 -17.62
CA SER A 45 -9.28 -16.67 -17.77
C SER A 45 -8.18 -17.62 -17.24
N GLY A 46 -7.27 -17.13 -16.40
CA GLY A 46 -6.18 -17.90 -15.81
C GLY A 46 -5.03 -18.16 -16.79
N TRP A 47 -5.17 -17.86 -18.08
CA TRP A 47 -4.14 -18.04 -19.10
C TRP A 47 -3.20 -16.84 -19.15
N GLY A 48 -1.89 -17.08 -19.01
CA GLY A 48 -0.89 -16.02 -19.12
C GLY A 48 -0.72 -15.55 -20.57
N ILE A 49 -0.21 -14.33 -20.76
CA ILE A 49 0.10 -13.74 -22.09
C ILE A 49 1.06 -14.64 -22.90
N THR A 50 1.88 -15.44 -22.23
CA THR A 50 2.81 -16.39 -22.82
C THR A 50 2.20 -17.77 -23.13
N GLY A 51 0.88 -17.95 -22.99
CA GLY A 51 0.18 -19.22 -23.25
C GLY A 51 0.41 -20.31 -22.20
N ASN A 52 1.28 -20.05 -21.23
CA ASN A 52 1.47 -20.91 -20.07
C ASN A 52 0.37 -20.67 -19.03
N LYS A 53 0.15 -21.67 -18.16
CA LYS A 53 -0.71 -21.53 -16.98
C LYS A 53 -0.30 -20.26 -16.22
N GLY A 54 -1.25 -19.35 -15.99
CA GLY A 54 -1.02 -18.13 -15.24
C GLY A 54 -0.72 -18.42 -13.77
N ARG A 55 -0.13 -17.45 -13.07
CA ARG A 55 0.28 -17.61 -11.66
C ARG A 55 -0.86 -18.03 -10.71
N CYS A 56 -2.11 -17.69 -11.04
CA CYS A 56 -3.30 -17.98 -10.24
C CYS A 56 -4.21 -19.05 -10.89
N TYR A 57 -3.69 -19.81 -11.85
CA TYR A 57 -4.47 -20.80 -12.59
C TYR A 57 -4.97 -21.95 -11.71
N ASP A 58 -4.18 -22.38 -10.72
CA ASP A 58 -4.56 -23.48 -9.82
C ASP A 58 -5.74 -23.06 -8.92
N PHE A 59 -5.68 -21.88 -8.30
CA PHE A 59 -6.82 -21.31 -7.55
C PHE A 59 -8.07 -21.11 -8.39
N TRP A 60 -7.92 -20.73 -9.68
CA TRP A 60 -9.04 -20.62 -10.60
C TRP A 60 -9.66 -21.97 -10.94
N THR A 61 -8.83 -23.02 -11.07
CA THR A 61 -9.29 -24.38 -11.35
C THR A 61 -10.12 -24.89 -10.17
N ASP A 62 -9.63 -24.76 -8.94
CA ASP A 62 -10.35 -25.16 -7.73
C ASP A 62 -11.69 -24.41 -7.58
N PHE A 63 -11.69 -23.10 -7.84
CA PHE A 63 -12.91 -22.28 -7.84
C PHE A 63 -13.90 -22.74 -8.92
N SER A 64 -13.41 -23.05 -10.12
CA SER A 64 -14.26 -23.48 -11.24
C SER A 64 -14.86 -24.88 -11.00
N GLU A 65 -14.08 -25.79 -10.41
CA GLU A 65 -14.55 -27.12 -10.00
C GLU A 65 -15.61 -27.03 -8.90
N CYS A 66 -15.40 -26.17 -7.90
CA CYS A 66 -16.40 -25.91 -6.87
C CYS A 66 -17.70 -25.34 -7.46
N MET A 67 -17.61 -24.31 -8.29
CA MET A 67 -18.78 -23.70 -8.93
C MET A 67 -19.52 -24.65 -9.88
N SER A 68 -18.84 -25.66 -10.42
CA SER A 68 -19.45 -26.68 -11.27
C SER A 68 -20.31 -27.68 -10.49
N SER A 69 -20.03 -27.85 -9.19
CA SER A 69 -20.67 -28.85 -8.32
C SER A 69 -21.59 -28.24 -7.26
N CYS A 70 -21.45 -26.96 -6.93
CA CYS A 70 -22.24 -26.28 -5.91
C CYS A 70 -23.61 -25.80 -6.41
N ARG A 71 -24.61 -25.85 -5.53
CA ARG A 71 -25.96 -25.31 -5.79
C ARG A 71 -26.07 -23.83 -5.48
N GLN A 72 -25.31 -23.35 -4.51
CA GLN A 72 -25.30 -21.95 -4.09
C GLN A 72 -23.88 -21.38 -4.25
N PRO A 73 -23.77 -20.14 -4.76
CA PRO A 73 -22.47 -19.48 -4.93
C PRO A 73 -21.81 -19.09 -3.60
N GLU A 74 -22.53 -19.21 -2.48
CA GLU A 74 -22.03 -18.97 -1.13
C GLU A 74 -21.09 -20.10 -0.66
N ASP A 75 -21.31 -21.33 -1.13
CA ASP A 75 -20.51 -22.49 -0.73
C ASP A 75 -19.05 -22.38 -1.22
N CYS A 76 -18.83 -21.69 -2.36
CA CYS A 76 -17.52 -21.48 -2.96
C CYS A 76 -16.90 -20.09 -2.66
N VAL A 77 -17.43 -19.35 -1.67
CA VAL A 77 -16.92 -18.01 -1.32
C VAL A 77 -15.44 -18.02 -0.96
N LEU A 78 -15.00 -19.02 -0.20
CA LEU A 78 -13.62 -19.12 0.25
C LEU A 78 -12.66 -19.24 -0.94
N LEU A 79 -12.95 -20.15 -1.88
CA LEU A 79 -12.16 -20.34 -3.09
C LEU A 79 -12.16 -19.11 -4.00
N ARG A 80 -13.30 -18.41 -4.07
CA ARG A 80 -13.38 -17.13 -4.79
C ARG A 80 -12.49 -16.07 -4.15
N GLU A 81 -12.48 -15.97 -2.83
CA GLU A 81 -11.61 -15.03 -2.11
C GLU A 81 -10.14 -15.34 -2.34
N ASP A 82 -9.74 -16.62 -2.34
CA ASP A 82 -8.36 -17.03 -2.57
C ASP A 82 -7.90 -16.72 -4.01
N TYR A 83 -8.76 -16.96 -5.00
CA TYR A 83 -8.49 -16.57 -6.38
C TYR A 83 -8.33 -15.04 -6.53
N LEU A 84 -9.21 -14.26 -5.90
CA LEU A 84 -9.13 -12.79 -5.92
C LEU A 84 -7.94 -12.25 -5.12
N GLU A 85 -7.55 -12.94 -4.06
CA GLU A 85 -6.35 -12.64 -3.28
C GLU A 85 -5.11 -12.85 -4.16
N CYS A 86 -4.97 -13.98 -4.85
CA CYS A 86 -3.86 -14.21 -5.76
C CYS A 86 -3.81 -13.17 -6.90
N LEU A 87 -4.96 -12.72 -7.41
CA LEU A 87 -4.98 -11.76 -8.51
C LEU A 87 -4.60 -10.34 -8.05
N HIS A 88 -5.13 -9.89 -6.90
CA HIS A 88 -5.04 -8.50 -6.47
C HIS A 88 -4.10 -8.28 -5.28
N HIS A 89 -3.66 -9.35 -4.62
CA HIS A 89 -2.83 -9.36 -3.41
C HIS A 89 -3.31 -8.38 -2.33
N ALA A 90 -4.63 -8.16 -2.24
CA ALA A 90 -5.20 -7.09 -1.42
C ALA A 90 -4.88 -7.28 0.07
N LYS A 91 -4.99 -8.52 0.57
CA LYS A 91 -4.67 -8.88 1.96
C LYS A 91 -3.17 -8.68 2.22
N GLU A 92 -2.31 -9.07 1.28
CA GLU A 92 -0.85 -8.90 1.38
C GLU A 92 -0.41 -7.42 1.35
N PHE A 93 -0.97 -6.61 0.45
CA PHE A 93 -0.69 -5.17 0.43
C PHE A 93 -1.13 -4.49 1.73
N GLN A 94 -2.30 -4.86 2.26
CA GLN A 94 -2.76 -4.33 3.54
C GLN A 94 -1.81 -4.69 4.69
N ARG A 95 -1.33 -5.93 4.73
CA ARG A 95 -0.39 -6.39 5.76
C ARG A 95 0.93 -5.62 5.68
N ARG A 96 1.54 -5.54 4.49
CA ARG A 96 2.79 -4.78 4.29
C ARG A 96 2.62 -3.32 4.66
N ASN A 97 1.52 -2.69 4.25
CA ASN A 97 1.25 -1.29 4.59
C ASN A 97 1.13 -1.06 6.10
N ARG A 98 0.59 -2.01 6.87
CA ARG A 98 0.54 -1.91 8.33
C ARG A 98 1.93 -1.97 8.94
N VAL A 99 2.78 -2.88 8.47
CA VAL A 99 4.16 -3.02 8.94
C VAL A 99 4.97 -1.77 8.62
N TYR A 100 4.93 -1.30 7.37
CA TYR A 100 5.66 -0.08 6.97
C TYR A 100 5.22 1.14 7.76
N LYS A 101 3.92 1.32 8.03
CA LYS A 101 3.43 2.44 8.85
C LYS A 101 3.97 2.41 10.27
N GLU A 102 4.08 1.22 10.87
CA GLU A 102 4.59 1.09 12.23
C GLU A 102 6.11 1.30 12.28
N GLU A 103 6.85 0.75 11.31
CA GLU A 103 8.29 1.02 11.16
C GLU A 103 8.57 2.51 11.02
N GLN A 104 7.81 3.21 10.16
CA GLN A 104 7.92 4.66 10.00
C GLN A 104 7.60 5.42 11.29
N ARG A 105 6.62 4.96 12.09
CA ARG A 105 6.33 5.55 13.40
C ARG A 105 7.52 5.40 14.36
N GLN A 106 8.14 4.24 14.39
CA GLN A 106 9.29 3.97 15.25
C GLN A 106 10.51 4.80 14.85
N ILE A 107 10.81 4.90 13.55
CA ILE A 107 11.89 5.75 13.04
C ILE A 107 11.64 7.21 13.41
N ARG A 108 10.43 7.73 13.18
CA ARG A 108 10.08 9.12 13.54
C ARG A 108 10.18 9.37 15.05
N ALA A 109 9.78 8.41 15.88
CA ALA A 109 9.89 8.51 17.33
C ALA A 109 11.36 8.49 17.80
N ALA A 110 12.21 7.66 17.19
CA ALA A 110 13.63 7.61 17.48
C ALA A 110 14.34 8.93 17.09
N VAL A 111 14.00 9.49 15.93
CA VAL A 111 14.54 10.79 15.47
C VAL A 111 14.13 11.92 16.43
N ARG A 112 12.88 11.95 16.91
CA ARG A 112 12.44 12.96 17.89
C ARG A 112 13.21 12.86 19.21
N LYS A 113 13.37 11.65 19.75
CA LYS A 113 14.15 11.41 20.98
C LYS A 113 15.62 11.81 20.83
N ALA A 114 16.22 11.57 19.67
CA ALA A 114 17.59 11.98 19.40
C ALA A 114 17.76 13.51 19.43
N LYS A 115 16.82 14.25 18.81
CA LYS A 115 16.84 15.73 18.82
C LYS A 115 16.65 16.32 20.23
N GLU A 116 15.74 15.76 21.02
CA GLU A 116 15.51 16.19 22.40
C GLU A 116 16.74 15.95 23.32
N GLY A 117 17.49 14.87 23.06
CA GLY A 117 18.73 14.57 23.79
C GLY A 117 19.88 15.53 23.48
N GLU A 118 19.98 16.01 22.25
CA GLU A 118 21.01 16.99 21.83
C GLU A 118 20.74 18.39 22.42
N GLU A 119 19.47 18.83 22.45
CA GLU A 119 19.09 20.13 23.05
C GLU A 119 19.28 20.16 24.57
N GLY A 120 19.05 19.03 25.26
CA GLY A 120 19.26 18.91 26.71
C GLY A 120 20.74 18.89 27.14
N GLY A 121 21.67 18.58 26.23
CA GLY A 121 23.12 18.55 26.49
C GLY A 121 23.79 19.92 26.42
N ALA A 122 23.21 20.88 25.69
CA ALA A 122 23.81 22.20 25.46
C ALA A 122 23.67 23.16 26.67
N ASN A 123 22.89 22.83 27.70
CA ASN A 123 22.60 23.72 28.83
C ASN A 123 23.28 23.33 30.16
N LYS A 124 24.36 22.54 30.12
CA LYS A 124 25.19 22.19 31.30
C LYS A 124 26.66 22.54 31.07
N HIS A 125 26.95 23.82 30.95
CA HIS A 125 28.29 24.36 31.20
C HIS A 125 28.15 25.79 31.73
N HIS A 126 28.11 25.95 33.05
CA HIS A 126 28.42 27.22 33.69
C HIS A 126 28.92 27.02 35.12
#